data_AF-A0A9E0G9H2-F1
#
_entry.id   AF-A0A9E0G9H2-F1
#
_cell.length_a   1.000
_cell.length_b   1.000
_cell.length_c   1.000
_cell.angle_alpha   90.00
_cell.angle_beta   90.00
_cell.angle_gamma   90.00
#
_symmetry.space_group_name_H-M   'P 1'
#
loop_
_entity.id
_entity.type
_entity.pdbx_description
1 polymer ?
#
loop_
_entity_poly.entity_id
_entity_poly.type
_entity_poly.pdbx_seq_one_letter_code
_entity_poly.pdbx_strand_id
1 'polypeptide(L)'
;MTWRWSAAKVVGFATAVAAAGSCSAGGATGASLADGVLALLRDSPSAGGRRTEGDDPFEVWICHVPADATASIYGGLPLRLPLTPAAVTAVVAASVPAYFDALSHGKYRPVFTAGGEVTIGRDDQPQACVDAAIAGAGPAAEAVLVVADAEHGADQAGGFGTGGQPCPPAAPCAVGSTRRAAYVGASDFHPDWGDRPPMDLVEHEIGHTLGWVHSGTDDAGNYRSGLDVMSNSAAAREADPSRRDAPGTLAVNLYLAGWLPAGDVAVAFGTADVTLAPSLGAEGTRLVVFEGHDGELYSVELFANVGLDDHLLQSGVGVHRIEIVNGSITRIEPVLGDPPEGALMLPGAQIWITNEWSVTVRDDWQVRIVDETTLPI
;
A
#
# COMPACT_ATOMS: atom_id res chain seq x y z
N MET A 1 -44.12 0.55 28.53
CA MET A 1 -43.89 2.01 28.41
C MET A 1 -43.22 2.25 27.07
N THR A 2 -43.97 2.88 26.19
CA THR A 2 -43.66 3.22 24.79
C THR A 2 -42.83 4.50 24.71
N TRP A 3 -41.83 4.55 23.82
CA TRP A 3 -41.45 5.78 23.12
C TRP A 3 -41.18 5.47 21.64
N ARG A 4 -41.86 6.23 20.78
CA ARG A 4 -41.82 6.27 19.31
C ARG A 4 -40.98 7.47 18.87
N TRP A 5 -40.28 7.39 17.74
CA TRP A 5 -40.16 8.44 16.69
C TRP A 5 -39.77 7.71 15.38
N SER A 6 -40.65 7.56 14.38
CA SER A 6 -41.06 8.51 13.32
C SER A 6 -40.11 8.50 12.11
N ALA A 7 -40.55 7.79 11.05
CA ALA A 7 -39.94 7.76 9.72
C ALA A 7 -40.28 9.03 8.93
N ALA A 8 -39.30 9.62 8.25
CA ALA A 8 -39.49 10.64 7.24
C ALA A 8 -39.35 10.04 5.84
N LYS A 9 -40.42 10.16 5.05
CA LYS A 9 -40.50 9.79 3.63
C LYS A 9 -39.74 10.83 2.81
N VAL A 10 -38.86 10.39 1.91
CA VAL A 10 -38.39 11.23 0.80
C VAL A 10 -39.21 10.90 -0.44
N VAL A 11 -39.84 11.95 -0.98
CA VAL A 11 -40.70 11.94 -2.16
C VAL A 11 -39.82 12.06 -3.41
N GLY A 12 -40.06 11.19 -4.38
CA GLY A 12 -39.38 11.21 -5.68
C GLY A 12 -39.82 12.37 -6.56
N PHE A 13 -38.90 12.82 -7.42
CA PHE A 13 -39.20 13.57 -8.62
C PHE A 13 -38.59 12.84 -9.82
N ALA A 14 -39.45 12.18 -10.58
CA ALA A 14 -39.14 11.70 -11.92
C ALA A 14 -39.48 12.83 -12.89
N THR A 15 -38.49 13.29 -13.67
CA THR A 15 -38.72 14.16 -14.81
C THR A 15 -38.28 13.40 -16.05
N ALA A 16 -39.26 12.89 -16.79
CA ALA A 16 -39.05 12.29 -18.10
C ALA A 16 -38.91 13.42 -19.14
N VAL A 17 -37.80 13.46 -19.87
CA VAL A 17 -37.68 14.22 -21.10
C VAL A 17 -37.45 13.21 -22.23
N ALA A 18 -38.47 13.04 -23.05
CA ALA A 18 -38.37 12.32 -24.31
C ALA A 18 -37.91 13.30 -25.40
N ALA A 19 -36.79 12.98 -26.06
CA ALA A 19 -36.44 13.54 -27.35
C ALA A 19 -35.99 12.39 -28.26
N ALA A 20 -36.73 12.19 -29.35
CA ALA A 20 -36.42 11.25 -30.41
C ALA A 20 -35.47 11.89 -31.43
N GLY A 21 -34.48 11.14 -31.93
CA GLY A 21 -33.76 11.49 -33.15
C GLY A 21 -32.31 11.03 -33.27
N SER A 22 -32.13 9.82 -33.83
CA SER A 22 -31.02 9.39 -34.70
C SER A 22 -29.58 9.23 -34.16
N CYS A 23 -29.21 7.96 -33.97
CA CYS A 23 -27.94 7.28 -34.32
C CYS A 23 -26.61 8.06 -34.28
N SER A 24 -25.85 7.85 -33.21
CA SER A 24 -24.41 7.51 -33.27
C SER A 24 -24.06 6.74 -31.99
N ALA A 25 -23.79 5.44 -32.15
CA ALA A 25 -23.60 4.48 -31.08
C ALA A 25 -22.13 4.39 -30.64
N GLY A 26 -21.91 4.18 -29.34
CA GLY A 26 -20.92 3.20 -28.86
C GLY A 26 -19.69 3.66 -28.09
N GLY A 27 -19.26 4.93 -28.17
CA GLY A 27 -17.94 5.33 -27.62
C GLY A 27 -17.96 6.00 -26.24
N ALA A 28 -19.01 6.77 -25.93
CA ALA A 28 -18.94 7.73 -24.82
C ALA A 28 -19.31 7.16 -23.44
N THR A 29 -20.12 6.09 -23.38
CA THR A 29 -20.60 5.52 -22.11
C THR A 29 -19.55 4.67 -21.40
N GLY A 30 -18.79 3.85 -22.14
CA GLY A 30 -17.73 3.00 -21.58
C GLY A 30 -16.55 3.81 -21.04
N ALA A 31 -16.11 4.83 -21.77
CA ALA A 31 -15.06 5.74 -21.31
C ALA A 31 -15.48 6.50 -20.04
N SER A 32 -16.72 7.01 -19.98
CA SER A 32 -17.23 7.72 -18.80
C SER A 32 -17.36 6.85 -17.55
N LEU A 33 -17.62 5.55 -17.73
CA LEU A 33 -17.70 4.59 -16.64
C LEU A 33 -16.31 4.14 -16.19
N ALA A 34 -15.40 3.89 -17.13
CA ALA A 34 -13.98 3.60 -16.85
C ALA A 34 -13.35 4.74 -16.06
N ASP A 35 -13.55 5.97 -16.53
CA ASP A 35 -13.13 7.18 -15.85
C ASP A 35 -13.78 7.29 -14.46
N GLY A 36 -15.02 6.83 -14.27
CA GLY A 36 -15.71 6.82 -12.98
C GLY A 36 -15.11 5.85 -11.95
N VAL A 37 -14.84 4.59 -12.34
CA VAL A 37 -14.21 3.59 -11.44
C VAL A 37 -12.78 3.99 -11.10
N LEU A 38 -12.04 4.46 -12.10
CA LEU A 38 -10.68 4.96 -11.91
C LEU A 38 -10.66 6.27 -11.10
N ALA A 39 -11.66 7.13 -11.26
CA ALA A 39 -11.84 8.31 -10.41
C ALA A 39 -12.15 7.91 -8.97
N LEU A 40 -12.92 6.84 -8.70
CA LEU A 40 -13.14 6.36 -7.33
C LEU A 40 -11.81 6.02 -6.63
N LEU A 41 -10.89 5.40 -7.37
CA LEU A 41 -9.55 5.09 -6.85
C LEU A 41 -8.67 6.34 -6.73
N ARG A 42 -8.63 7.21 -7.75
CA ARG A 42 -7.76 8.42 -7.75
C ARG A 42 -8.23 9.53 -6.81
N ASP A 43 -9.54 9.74 -6.74
CA ASP A 43 -10.16 10.79 -5.93
C ASP A 43 -10.40 10.31 -4.49
N SER A 44 -10.06 9.06 -4.20
CA SER A 44 -9.97 8.55 -2.84
C SER A 44 -9.07 9.47 -1.99
N PRO A 45 -9.46 9.84 -0.76
CA PRO A 45 -8.61 10.56 0.17
C PRO A 45 -7.26 9.85 0.44
N SER A 46 -7.16 8.56 0.13
CA SER A 46 -5.92 7.80 0.20
C SER A 46 -4.92 8.16 -0.91
N ALA A 47 -5.41 8.51 -2.12
CA ALA A 47 -4.58 8.86 -3.29
C ALA A 47 -4.38 10.38 -3.47
N GLY A 48 -5.38 11.19 -3.10
CA GLY A 48 -5.36 12.63 -3.33
C GLY A 48 -4.30 13.37 -2.50
N GLY A 49 -3.36 14.05 -3.17
CA GLY A 49 -2.46 15.03 -2.57
C GLY A 49 -1.31 14.44 -1.75
N ARG A 50 -0.94 13.18 -1.95
CA ARG A 50 0.26 12.60 -1.32
C ARG A 50 1.54 13.04 -2.05
N ARG A 51 2.67 13.09 -1.34
CA ARG A 51 4.00 13.27 -1.97
C ARG A 51 4.46 11.93 -2.48
N THR A 52 4.16 11.64 -3.73
CA THR A 52 4.50 10.36 -4.36
C THR A 52 5.38 10.52 -5.58
N GLU A 53 5.81 11.73 -5.94
CA GLU A 53 6.69 11.95 -7.10
C GLU A 53 7.87 12.87 -6.73
N GLY A 54 8.96 12.72 -7.47
CA GLY A 54 10.20 13.44 -7.29
C GLY A 54 10.97 13.01 -6.04
N ASP A 55 11.88 13.89 -5.61
CA ASP A 55 12.62 13.72 -4.36
C ASP A 55 11.69 13.98 -3.18
N ASP A 56 11.66 13.08 -2.22
CA ASP A 56 10.87 13.20 -0.98
C ASP A 56 11.80 13.28 0.23
N PRO A 57 12.04 14.48 0.79
CA PRO A 57 12.98 14.66 1.89
C PRO A 57 12.47 14.11 3.22
N PHE A 58 13.15 13.07 3.71
CA PHE A 58 12.98 12.52 5.05
C PHE A 58 14.10 13.01 5.97
N GLU A 59 13.72 13.53 7.15
CA GLU A 59 14.68 13.62 8.25
C GLU A 59 14.67 12.37 9.10
N VAL A 60 15.85 11.82 9.38
CA VAL A 60 16.04 10.64 10.22
C VAL A 60 16.31 11.07 11.66
N TRP A 61 15.49 10.59 12.59
CA TRP A 61 15.55 10.93 14.00
C TRP A 61 15.72 9.68 14.86
N ILE A 62 16.49 9.79 15.94
CA ILE A 62 16.62 8.70 16.92
C ILE A 62 15.72 8.96 18.12
N CYS A 63 14.93 7.96 18.50
CA CYS A 63 14.12 7.95 19.69
C CYS A 63 14.85 7.17 20.80
N HIS A 64 15.31 7.88 21.82
CA HIS A 64 15.90 7.30 23.01
C HIS A 64 14.82 6.87 24.00
N VAL A 65 14.71 5.56 24.18
CA VAL A 65 13.71 4.93 25.03
C VAL A 65 14.36 4.56 26.36
N PRO A 66 13.84 5.01 27.52
CA PRO A 66 14.42 4.66 28.80
C PRO A 66 14.27 3.15 29.09
N ALA A 67 15.18 2.59 29.89
CA ALA A 67 15.19 1.17 30.22
C ALA A 67 13.93 0.72 31.00
N ASP A 68 13.27 1.63 31.69
CA ASP A 68 12.07 1.39 32.49
C ASP A 68 10.76 1.79 31.79
N ALA A 69 10.81 2.05 30.47
CA ALA A 69 9.66 2.40 29.66
C ALA A 69 8.49 1.41 29.84
N THR A 70 7.27 1.95 29.95
CA THR A 70 6.05 1.17 30.24
C THR A 70 5.18 0.92 29.02
N ALA A 71 5.50 1.54 27.86
CA ALA A 71 4.80 1.27 26.61
C ALA A 71 4.94 -0.20 26.21
N SER A 72 3.81 -0.85 25.87
CA SER A 72 3.74 -2.29 25.63
C SER A 72 4.64 -2.76 24.48
N ILE A 73 4.83 -1.90 23.47
CA ILE A 73 5.63 -2.21 22.27
C ILE A 73 7.06 -2.62 22.62
N TYR A 74 7.66 -2.07 23.68
CA TYR A 74 9.03 -2.37 24.08
C TYR A 74 9.14 -3.59 24.98
N GLY A 75 8.01 -4.12 25.50
CA GLY A 75 7.95 -5.36 26.27
C GLY A 75 8.84 -5.42 27.53
N GLY A 76 9.35 -4.28 28.02
CA GLY A 76 10.36 -4.23 29.08
C GLY A 76 11.72 -4.83 28.68
N LEU A 77 11.99 -4.95 27.38
CA LEU A 77 13.21 -5.54 26.85
C LEU A 77 14.42 -4.61 27.11
N PRO A 78 15.59 -5.18 27.44
CA PRO A 78 16.74 -4.40 27.91
C PRO A 78 17.59 -3.80 26.79
N LEU A 79 17.48 -4.27 25.55
CA LEU A 79 18.35 -3.84 24.46
C LEU A 79 18.16 -2.34 24.15
N ARG A 80 19.26 -1.58 24.18
CA ARG A 80 19.33 -0.20 23.71
C ARG A 80 20.55 -0.04 22.83
N LEU A 81 20.34 0.11 21.52
CA LEU A 81 21.41 0.27 20.55
C LEU A 81 21.98 1.70 20.61
N PRO A 82 23.31 1.90 20.51
CA PRO A 82 23.90 3.23 20.47
C PRO A 82 23.74 3.86 19.08
N LEU A 83 22.49 4.05 18.64
CA LEU A 83 22.16 4.62 17.33
C LEU A 83 22.45 6.13 17.31
N THR A 84 22.82 6.62 16.13
CA THR A 84 22.92 8.07 15.87
C THR A 84 22.18 8.41 14.59
N PRO A 85 21.63 9.63 14.45
CA PRO A 85 20.92 10.03 13.23
C PRO A 85 21.77 9.85 11.98
N ALA A 86 23.06 10.21 12.05
CA ALA A 86 23.98 10.11 10.91
C ALA A 86 24.25 8.65 10.49
N ALA A 87 24.45 7.74 11.45
CA ALA A 87 24.70 6.33 11.15
C ALA A 87 23.46 5.66 10.53
N VAL A 88 22.28 5.89 11.12
CA VAL A 88 21.01 5.36 10.59
C VAL A 88 20.71 5.95 9.21
N THR A 89 20.92 7.26 9.02
CA THR A 89 20.77 7.92 7.71
C THR A 89 21.64 7.25 6.65
N ALA A 90 22.90 6.98 6.97
CA ALA A 90 23.82 6.34 6.02
C ALA A 90 23.37 4.93 5.62
N VAL A 91 22.81 4.17 6.59
CA VAL A 91 22.26 2.83 6.34
C VAL A 91 21.05 2.91 5.41
N VAL A 92 20.04 3.71 5.75
CA VAL A 92 18.79 3.76 4.95
C VAL A 92 19.02 4.36 3.57
N ALA A 93 19.87 5.39 3.46
CA ALA A 93 20.21 6.03 2.19
C ALA A 93 20.99 5.11 1.23
N ALA A 94 21.60 4.03 1.73
CA ALA A 94 22.36 3.10 0.90
C ALA A 94 21.47 2.13 0.09
N SER A 95 20.25 1.83 0.56
CA SER A 95 19.40 0.79 -0.03
C SER A 95 18.00 1.29 -0.40
N VAL A 96 17.31 1.96 0.53
CA VAL A 96 15.89 2.30 0.40
C VAL A 96 15.57 3.15 -0.84
N PRO A 97 16.38 4.14 -1.26
CA PRO A 97 16.10 4.88 -2.49
C PRO A 97 16.07 4.01 -3.74
N ALA A 98 16.92 2.98 -3.82
CA ALA A 98 16.99 2.09 -4.99
C ALA A 98 15.76 1.18 -5.08
N TYR A 99 15.24 0.73 -3.93
CA TYR A 99 13.99 -0.03 -3.86
C TYR A 99 12.81 0.77 -4.45
N PHE A 100 12.62 2.00 -3.98
CA PHE A 100 11.54 2.87 -4.45
C PHE A 100 11.74 3.38 -5.88
N ASP A 101 12.99 3.56 -6.33
CA ASP A 101 13.30 3.86 -7.73
C ASP A 101 12.88 2.71 -8.66
N ALA A 102 13.16 1.46 -8.25
CA ALA A 102 12.77 0.26 -8.98
C ALA A 102 11.24 0.09 -9.06
N LEU A 103 10.51 0.36 -7.97
CA LEU A 103 9.04 0.31 -7.97
C LEU A 103 8.41 1.42 -8.82
N SER A 104 8.93 2.63 -8.71
CA SER A 104 8.33 3.82 -9.31
C SER A 104 8.80 4.10 -10.73
N HIS A 105 9.75 3.32 -11.24
CA HIS A 105 10.47 3.56 -12.50
C HIS A 105 11.10 4.96 -12.55
N GLY A 106 11.75 5.34 -11.43
CA GLY A 106 12.43 6.63 -11.27
C GLY A 106 11.52 7.84 -11.08
N LYS A 107 10.22 7.62 -10.85
CA LYS A 107 9.27 8.71 -10.57
C LYS A 107 9.35 9.22 -9.14
N TYR A 108 9.81 8.39 -8.21
CA TYR A 108 9.85 8.71 -6.78
C TYR A 108 11.16 8.28 -6.16
N ARG A 109 11.71 9.13 -5.30
CA ARG A 109 12.94 8.85 -4.58
C ARG A 109 12.90 9.46 -3.18
N PRO A 110 12.86 8.64 -2.11
CA PRO A 110 13.07 9.18 -0.77
C PRO A 110 14.53 9.63 -0.63
N VAL A 111 14.74 10.78 0.00
CA VAL A 111 16.06 11.36 0.25
C VAL A 111 16.21 11.58 1.73
N PHE A 112 17.22 10.95 2.34
CA PHE A 112 17.40 10.98 3.78
C PHE A 112 18.48 11.96 4.21
N THR A 113 18.15 12.76 5.22
CA THR A 113 19.11 13.61 5.93
C THR A 113 19.05 13.33 7.42
N ALA A 114 20.18 13.41 8.10
CA ALA A 114 20.21 13.29 9.55
C ALA A 114 19.47 14.48 10.19
N GLY A 115 18.45 14.19 10.98
CA GLY A 115 17.74 15.15 11.82
C GLY A 115 18.42 15.25 13.18
N GLY A 116 17.68 14.90 14.23
CA GLY A 116 18.16 14.96 15.61
C GLY A 116 17.76 13.76 16.46
N GLU A 117 17.79 13.96 17.77
CA GLU A 117 17.52 12.93 18.77
C GLU A 117 16.41 13.43 19.70
N VAL A 118 15.54 12.51 20.11
CA VAL A 118 14.46 12.75 21.09
C VAL A 118 14.62 11.74 22.22
N THR A 119 14.43 12.17 23.46
CA THR A 119 14.30 11.25 24.60
C THR A 119 12.87 11.31 25.11
N ILE A 120 12.21 10.15 25.18
CA ILE A 120 10.89 10.04 25.80
C ILE A 120 10.98 9.66 27.27
N GLY A 121 9.95 10.02 28.02
CA GLY A 121 9.76 9.63 29.41
C GLY A 121 9.34 8.17 29.55
N ARG A 122 9.34 7.70 30.80
CA ARG A 122 8.96 6.34 31.18
C ARG A 122 7.58 5.93 30.69
N ASP A 123 6.60 6.82 30.81
CA ASP A 123 5.18 6.55 30.54
C ASP A 123 4.71 7.05 29.17
N ASP A 124 5.64 7.60 28.39
CA ASP A 124 5.35 8.11 27.06
C ASP A 124 5.20 6.95 26.06
N GLN A 125 4.31 7.16 25.07
CA GLN A 125 4.11 6.23 23.97
C GLN A 125 5.05 6.56 22.80
N PRO A 126 5.34 5.62 21.89
CA PRO A 126 6.18 5.87 20.70
C PRO A 126 5.77 7.10 19.88
N GLN A 127 4.46 7.38 19.81
CA GLN A 127 3.94 8.56 19.13
C GLN A 127 4.52 9.88 19.67
N ALA A 128 4.89 9.95 20.94
CA ALA A 128 5.53 11.13 21.52
C ALA A 128 6.90 11.42 20.87
N CYS A 129 7.65 10.37 20.53
CA CYS A 129 8.90 10.52 19.77
C CYS A 129 8.65 11.05 18.35
N VAL A 130 7.64 10.51 17.66
CA VAL A 130 7.25 10.99 16.33
C VAL A 130 6.81 12.44 16.37
N ASP A 131 5.97 12.82 17.33
CA ASP A 131 5.46 14.18 17.47
C ASP A 131 6.59 15.18 17.77
N ALA A 132 7.57 14.80 18.60
CA ALA A 132 8.74 15.60 18.89
C ALA A 132 9.69 15.71 17.69
N ALA A 133 9.91 14.63 16.94
CA ALA A 133 10.69 14.65 15.70
C ALA A 133 10.06 15.58 14.65
N ILE A 134 8.74 15.50 14.44
CA ILE A 134 8.00 16.41 13.55
C ILE A 134 8.16 17.87 14.00
N ALA A 135 8.08 18.14 15.31
CA ALA A 135 8.23 19.49 15.84
C ALA A 135 9.67 20.03 15.71
N GLY A 136 10.67 19.14 15.75
CA GLY A 136 12.09 19.49 15.59
C GLY A 136 12.57 19.53 14.14
N ALA A 137 11.80 18.96 13.20
CA ALA A 137 12.20 18.82 11.83
C ALA A 137 12.42 20.17 11.12
N GLY A 138 13.41 20.21 10.24
CA GLY A 138 13.72 21.38 9.43
C GLY A 138 12.61 21.74 8.45
N PRO A 139 12.57 22.99 7.96
CA PRO A 139 11.52 23.46 7.04
C PRO A 139 11.54 22.79 5.65
N ALA A 140 12.61 22.07 5.33
CA ALA A 140 12.74 21.32 4.08
C ALA A 140 12.29 19.86 4.19
N ALA A 141 12.07 19.35 5.41
CA ALA A 141 11.59 17.99 5.63
C ALA A 141 10.12 17.86 5.24
N GLU A 142 9.80 16.86 4.41
CA GLU A 142 8.43 16.54 4.00
C GLU A 142 7.87 15.31 4.75
N ALA A 143 8.75 14.52 5.35
CA ALA A 143 8.43 13.45 6.29
C ALA A 143 9.55 13.25 7.33
N VAL A 144 9.28 12.48 8.39
CA VAL A 144 10.30 11.99 9.32
C VAL A 144 10.35 10.46 9.34
N LEU A 145 11.55 9.90 9.42
CA LEU A 145 11.78 8.51 9.80
C LEU A 145 12.35 8.50 11.21
N VAL A 146 11.62 7.91 12.16
CA VAL A 146 12.03 7.82 13.55
C VAL A 146 12.45 6.39 13.86
N VAL A 147 13.66 6.21 14.38
CA VAL A 147 14.17 4.90 14.79
C VAL A 147 14.37 4.88 16.28
N ALA A 148 13.67 4.00 16.99
CA ALA A 148 13.95 3.79 18.41
C ALA A 148 15.26 3.04 18.61
N ASP A 149 15.98 3.41 19.66
CA ASP A 149 17.14 2.64 20.12
C ASP A 149 16.75 1.35 20.86
N ALA A 150 15.48 1.21 21.24
CA ALA A 150 14.91 -0.01 21.81
C ALA A 150 14.38 -0.98 20.75
N GLU A 151 14.57 -2.28 20.99
CA GLU A 151 13.83 -3.31 20.26
C GLU A 151 12.37 -3.35 20.69
N HIS A 152 11.52 -3.86 19.79
CA HIS A 152 10.13 -4.16 20.10
C HIS A 152 9.98 -5.61 20.57
N GLY A 153 8.93 -5.88 21.34
CA GLY A 153 8.56 -7.23 21.72
C GLY A 153 8.27 -8.11 20.50
N ALA A 154 8.58 -9.40 20.59
CA ALA A 154 8.36 -10.36 19.50
C ALA A 154 6.89 -10.46 19.04
N ASP A 155 5.95 -10.23 19.95
CA ASP A 155 4.50 -10.22 19.68
C ASP A 155 3.96 -8.80 19.45
N GLN A 156 4.82 -7.84 19.12
CA GLN A 156 4.45 -6.44 18.86
C GLN A 156 4.82 -6.06 17.42
N ALA A 157 4.13 -5.06 16.88
CA ALA A 157 4.47 -4.52 15.56
C ALA A 157 5.91 -4.00 15.55
N GLY A 158 6.66 -4.28 14.47
CA GLY A 158 8.03 -3.79 14.31
C GLY A 158 8.12 -2.28 14.11
N GLY A 159 7.04 -1.66 13.63
CA GLY A 159 6.95 -0.25 13.35
C GLY A 159 5.50 0.24 13.22
N PHE A 160 5.36 1.50 12.85
CA PHE A 160 4.11 2.08 12.35
C PHE A 160 4.40 3.30 11.48
N GLY A 161 3.50 3.57 10.54
CA GLY A 161 3.63 4.69 9.62
C GLY A 161 2.32 5.42 9.41
N THR A 162 2.41 6.65 8.90
CA THR A 162 1.25 7.45 8.56
C THR A 162 1.51 8.32 7.33
N GLY A 163 0.57 8.27 6.39
CA GLY A 163 0.51 9.19 5.25
C GLY A 163 0.21 10.63 5.65
N GLY A 164 -0.22 10.86 6.90
CA GLY A 164 -0.54 12.18 7.40
C GLY A 164 -1.74 12.83 6.70
N GLN A 165 -1.75 14.16 6.63
CA GLN A 165 -2.70 14.95 5.84
C GLN A 165 -2.18 15.13 4.40
N PRO A 166 -3.07 15.30 3.40
CA PRO A 166 -2.66 15.65 2.05
C PRO A 166 -1.80 16.92 2.01
N CYS A 167 -0.82 16.94 1.10
CA CYS A 167 -0.02 18.10 0.79
C CYS A 167 -0.93 19.27 0.33
N PRO A 168 -0.69 20.50 0.81
CA PRO A 168 -1.45 21.66 0.37
C PRO A 168 -1.20 21.96 -1.13
N PRO A 169 -2.23 22.34 -1.93
CA PRO A 169 -2.09 22.52 -3.37
C PRO A 169 -1.08 23.59 -3.83
N ALA A 170 -0.71 24.54 -2.96
CA ALA A 170 0.10 25.71 -3.30
C ALA A 170 1.26 25.97 -2.33
N ALA A 171 1.58 25.02 -1.45
CA ALA A 171 2.70 25.16 -0.51
C ALA A 171 3.55 23.87 -0.46
N PRO A 172 4.79 23.93 0.03
CA PRO A 172 5.62 22.74 0.21
C PRO A 172 4.91 21.70 1.08
N CYS A 173 5.20 20.41 0.85
CA CYS A 173 4.58 19.32 1.60
C CYS A 173 5.25 19.13 2.98
N ALA A 174 5.46 20.22 3.71
CA ALA A 174 6.25 20.25 4.92
C ALA A 174 5.66 19.35 6.01
N VAL A 175 6.53 18.57 6.66
CA VAL A 175 6.14 17.58 7.68
C VAL A 175 5.39 18.20 8.86
N GLY A 176 5.69 19.44 9.23
CA GLY A 176 4.96 20.15 10.28
C GLY A 176 3.47 20.35 9.99
N SER A 177 3.07 20.32 8.71
CA SER A 177 1.67 20.44 8.28
C SER A 177 1.04 19.08 7.97
N THR A 178 1.78 18.20 7.29
CA THR A 178 1.25 16.90 6.87
C THR A 178 1.33 15.85 7.96
N ARG A 179 2.32 15.94 8.86
CA ARG A 179 2.63 14.94 9.88
C ARG A 179 2.97 13.56 9.32
N ARG A 180 3.47 13.49 8.07
CA ARG A 180 3.95 12.24 7.45
C ARG A 180 5.12 11.67 8.26
N ALA A 181 5.00 10.42 8.67
CA ALA A 181 6.02 9.79 9.50
C ALA A 181 6.06 8.28 9.32
N ALA A 182 7.24 7.72 9.46
CA ALA A 182 7.51 6.31 9.66
C ALA A 182 8.25 6.14 10.99
N TYR A 183 7.94 5.08 11.72
CA TYR A 183 8.59 4.73 12.98
C TYR A 183 8.94 3.25 12.99
N VAL A 184 10.17 2.91 13.38
CA VAL A 184 10.64 1.51 13.49
C VAL A 184 11.45 1.31 14.78
N GLY A 185 11.47 0.07 15.27
CA GLY A 185 12.31 -0.35 16.38
C GLY A 185 13.78 -0.56 16.00
N ALA A 186 14.61 -0.85 17.01
CA ALA A 186 16.05 -1.00 16.85
C ALA A 186 16.49 -2.29 16.14
N SER A 187 15.63 -3.30 16.06
CA SER A 187 16.00 -4.67 15.65
C SER A 187 16.61 -4.75 14.26
N ASP A 188 16.13 -3.94 13.32
CA ASP A 188 16.68 -3.89 11.96
C ASP A 188 18.10 -3.32 11.93
N PHE A 189 18.47 -2.51 12.92
CA PHE A 189 19.78 -1.88 13.02
C PHE A 189 20.74 -2.62 13.96
N HIS A 190 20.38 -3.84 14.40
CA HIS A 190 21.23 -4.64 15.27
C HIS A 190 22.54 -5.02 14.57
N PRO A 191 23.71 -4.91 15.24
CA PRO A 191 25.01 -5.20 14.62
C PRO A 191 25.18 -6.64 14.13
N ASP A 192 24.36 -7.58 14.61
CA ASP A 192 24.38 -8.97 14.14
C ASP A 192 24.00 -9.11 12.66
N TRP A 193 23.32 -8.12 12.08
CA TRP A 193 23.05 -8.08 10.65
C TRP A 193 24.29 -7.72 9.80
N GLY A 194 25.36 -7.27 10.44
CA GLY A 194 26.59 -6.82 9.77
C GLY A 194 26.38 -5.55 8.94
N ASP A 195 27.13 -5.43 7.83
CA ASP A 195 27.16 -4.20 7.01
C ASP A 195 25.90 -3.96 6.18
N ARG A 196 24.98 -4.93 6.12
CA ARG A 196 23.74 -4.86 5.36
C ARG A 196 22.58 -5.29 6.24
N PRO A 197 22.06 -4.41 7.11
CA PRO A 197 20.81 -4.64 7.80
C PRO A 197 19.64 -4.77 6.83
N PRO A 198 18.59 -5.50 7.20
CA PRO A 198 17.39 -5.55 6.40
C PRO A 198 16.63 -4.23 6.46
N MET A 199 16.06 -3.83 5.33
CA MET A 199 15.29 -2.60 5.16
C MET A 199 13.81 -2.87 4.85
N ASP A 200 13.39 -4.12 4.74
CA ASP A 200 12.00 -4.49 4.38
C ASP A 200 10.93 -3.83 5.27
N LEU A 201 11.15 -3.76 6.59
CA LEU A 201 10.24 -3.05 7.48
C LEU A 201 10.30 -1.52 7.29
N VAL A 202 11.49 -0.94 7.11
CA VAL A 202 11.62 0.50 6.82
C VAL A 202 10.90 0.86 5.52
N GLU A 203 11.00 0.02 4.49
CA GLU A 203 10.32 0.16 3.21
C GLU A 203 8.79 0.07 3.37
N HIS A 204 8.30 -0.89 4.18
CA HIS A 204 6.89 -0.98 4.56
C HIS A 204 6.38 0.31 5.22
N GLU A 205 7.09 0.79 6.25
CA GLU A 205 6.65 1.99 6.96
C GLU A 205 6.72 3.25 6.10
N ILE A 206 7.67 3.35 5.17
CA ILE A 206 7.69 4.42 4.18
C ILE A 206 6.51 4.27 3.20
N GLY A 207 6.11 3.05 2.83
CA GLY A 207 4.88 2.80 2.07
C GLY A 207 3.65 3.45 2.71
N HIS A 208 3.51 3.36 4.03
CA HIS A 208 2.43 4.07 4.75
C HIS A 208 2.50 5.59 4.60
N THR A 209 3.69 6.19 4.51
CA THR A 209 3.83 7.64 4.29
C THR A 209 3.31 8.09 2.92
N LEU A 210 3.19 7.15 1.97
CA LEU A 210 2.61 7.34 0.64
C LEU A 210 1.09 7.11 0.62
N GLY A 211 0.51 6.72 1.76
CA GLY A 211 -0.92 6.42 1.90
C GLY A 211 -1.29 4.97 1.57
N TRP A 212 -0.31 4.08 1.42
CA TRP A 212 -0.58 2.66 1.25
C TRP A 212 -1.13 2.07 2.55
N VAL A 213 -2.13 1.20 2.42
CA VAL A 213 -2.73 0.47 3.55
C VAL A 213 -2.16 -0.94 3.62
N HIS A 214 -2.30 -1.59 4.77
CA HIS A 214 -1.98 -3.02 4.85
C HIS A 214 -2.80 -3.82 3.84
N SER A 215 -2.17 -4.87 3.31
CA SER A 215 -2.81 -5.87 2.46
C SER A 215 -2.69 -7.27 3.05
N GLY A 216 -3.67 -8.13 2.76
CA GLY A 216 -3.70 -9.52 3.18
C GLY A 216 -3.43 -9.72 4.66
N THR A 217 -4.05 -8.92 5.52
CA THR A 217 -4.01 -9.14 6.97
C THR A 217 -5.11 -10.12 7.37
N ASP A 218 -5.19 -10.51 8.64
CA ASP A 218 -6.40 -11.12 9.16
C ASP A 218 -6.99 -10.34 10.32
N ASP A 219 -8.10 -10.82 10.87
CA ASP A 219 -8.76 -10.17 11.99
C ASP A 219 -7.88 -10.08 13.25
N ALA A 220 -6.82 -10.90 13.32
CA ALA A 220 -5.80 -10.84 14.37
C ALA A 220 -4.58 -9.97 13.99
N GLY A 221 -4.56 -9.42 12.76
CA GLY A 221 -3.48 -8.58 12.23
C GLY A 221 -2.30 -9.34 11.64
N ASN A 222 -2.41 -10.66 11.44
CA ASN A 222 -1.32 -11.44 10.85
C ASN A 222 -1.26 -11.20 9.34
N TYR A 223 -0.07 -10.95 8.82
CA TYR A 223 0.16 -10.88 7.38
C TYR A 223 0.14 -12.27 6.74
N ARG A 224 -0.60 -12.40 5.65
CA ARG A 224 -0.88 -13.69 5.00
C ARG A 224 -0.28 -13.80 3.61
N SER A 225 0.22 -12.71 3.05
CA SER A 225 0.68 -12.65 1.66
C SER A 225 2.13 -12.24 1.57
N GLY A 226 2.93 -13.03 0.88
CA GLY A 226 4.29 -12.68 0.47
C GLY A 226 4.36 -11.90 -0.84
N LEU A 227 3.22 -11.46 -1.40
CA LEU A 227 3.15 -10.80 -2.71
C LEU A 227 3.40 -9.29 -2.65
N ASP A 228 3.32 -8.68 -1.48
CA ASP A 228 3.29 -7.22 -1.34
C ASP A 228 4.01 -6.78 -0.06
N VAL A 229 4.81 -5.71 -0.19
CA VAL A 229 5.46 -5.03 0.92
C VAL A 229 4.48 -4.60 2.01
N MET A 230 3.24 -4.24 1.67
CA MET A 230 2.22 -3.87 2.68
C MET A 230 1.55 -5.08 3.36
N SER A 231 2.01 -6.30 3.06
CA SER A 231 1.67 -7.52 3.78
C SER A 231 2.90 -8.06 4.50
N ASN A 232 3.37 -9.26 4.18
CA ASN A 232 4.62 -9.79 4.73
C ASN A 232 5.83 -9.17 4.00
N SER A 233 6.27 -7.99 4.48
CA SER A 233 7.47 -7.32 3.95
C SER A 233 8.74 -8.19 4.05
N ALA A 234 8.78 -9.12 5.01
CA ALA A 234 9.92 -10.02 5.21
C ALA A 234 9.93 -11.23 4.26
N ALA A 235 8.91 -11.44 3.42
CA ALA A 235 8.75 -12.68 2.65
C ALA A 235 9.97 -13.03 1.78
N ALA A 236 10.61 -12.04 1.16
CA ALA A 236 11.82 -12.26 0.36
C ALA A 236 13.00 -12.76 1.22
N ARG A 237 13.15 -12.23 2.43
CA ARG A 237 14.17 -12.65 3.41
C ARG A 237 13.87 -14.00 4.05
N GLU A 238 12.60 -14.35 4.21
CA GLU A 238 12.19 -15.67 4.68
C GLU A 238 12.52 -16.77 3.65
N ALA A 239 12.35 -16.47 2.36
CA ALA A 239 12.71 -17.37 1.28
C ALA A 239 14.23 -17.46 1.07
N ASP A 240 14.93 -16.33 1.11
CA ASP A 240 16.39 -16.22 1.04
C ASP A 240 16.91 -15.27 2.12
N PRO A 241 17.53 -15.79 3.19
CA PRO A 241 18.07 -14.99 4.30
C PRO A 241 19.17 -14.00 3.92
N SER A 242 19.65 -13.96 2.67
CA SER A 242 20.57 -12.94 2.16
C SER A 242 19.85 -11.69 1.63
N ARG A 243 18.54 -11.76 1.36
CA ARG A 243 17.72 -10.63 0.93
C ARG A 243 17.53 -9.62 2.06
N ARG A 244 17.48 -8.35 1.69
CA ARG A 244 17.42 -7.22 2.63
C ARG A 244 16.32 -6.24 2.30
N ASP A 245 15.91 -6.16 1.05
CA ASP A 245 14.80 -5.33 0.60
C ASP A 245 13.52 -6.19 0.55
N ALA A 246 12.37 -5.54 0.68
CA ALA A 246 11.05 -6.14 0.63
C ALA A 246 10.71 -6.69 -0.77
N PRO A 247 9.64 -7.50 -0.87
CA PRO A 247 8.95 -7.77 -2.13
C PRO A 247 8.51 -6.50 -2.87
N GLY A 248 7.98 -6.69 -4.08
CA GLY A 248 7.24 -5.67 -4.80
C GLY A 248 6.03 -5.12 -4.04
N THR A 249 5.24 -4.28 -4.72
CA THR A 249 3.93 -3.86 -4.20
C THR A 249 2.81 -4.11 -5.20
N LEU A 250 1.57 -4.14 -4.72
CA LEU A 250 0.38 -4.30 -5.56
C LEU A 250 0.27 -3.18 -6.60
N ALA A 251 -0.12 -3.53 -7.82
CA ALA A 251 -0.28 -2.57 -8.92
C ALA A 251 -1.29 -1.45 -8.61
N VAL A 252 -2.26 -1.70 -7.73
CA VAL A 252 -3.17 -0.65 -7.23
C VAL A 252 -2.41 0.41 -6.43
N ASN A 253 -1.41 0.04 -5.62
CA ASN A 253 -0.57 1.00 -4.88
C ASN A 253 0.25 1.86 -5.85
N LEU A 254 0.80 1.25 -6.90
CA LEU A 254 1.52 1.95 -7.97
C LEU A 254 0.59 2.95 -8.70
N TYR A 255 -0.65 2.56 -8.95
CA TYR A 255 -1.64 3.41 -9.59
C TYR A 255 -2.02 4.61 -8.73
N LEU A 256 -2.31 4.38 -7.44
CA LEU A 256 -2.66 5.44 -6.48
C LEU A 256 -1.48 6.40 -6.27
N ALA A 257 -0.25 5.92 -6.35
CA ALA A 257 0.96 6.74 -6.27
C ALA A 257 1.28 7.52 -7.57
N GLY A 258 0.56 7.27 -8.67
CA GLY A 258 0.84 7.88 -9.98
C GLY A 258 1.98 7.21 -10.76
N TRP A 259 2.50 6.08 -10.27
CA TRP A 259 3.61 5.37 -10.88
C TRP A 259 3.17 4.48 -12.03
N LEU A 260 1.99 3.88 -11.91
CA LEU A 260 1.32 3.15 -12.98
C LEU A 260 0.44 4.09 -13.82
N PRO A 261 0.75 4.33 -15.11
CA PRO A 261 -0.05 5.19 -15.98
C PRO A 261 -1.47 4.66 -16.20
N ALA A 262 -2.41 5.59 -16.38
CA ALA A 262 -3.81 5.27 -16.71
C ALA A 262 -3.98 4.29 -17.89
N GLY A 263 -3.15 4.46 -18.93
CA GLY A 263 -3.22 3.66 -20.16
C GLY A 263 -2.79 2.20 -19.98
N ASP A 264 -2.13 1.88 -18.87
CA ASP A 264 -1.66 0.54 -18.52
C ASP A 264 -2.65 -0.16 -17.56
N VAL A 265 -3.80 0.48 -17.28
CA VAL A 265 -4.88 -0.06 -16.46
C VAL A 265 -6.09 -0.35 -17.34
N ALA A 266 -6.56 -1.59 -17.33
CA ALA A 266 -7.84 -1.93 -17.95
C ALA A 266 -8.97 -1.90 -16.90
N VAL A 267 -10.13 -1.39 -17.29
CA VAL A 267 -11.35 -1.48 -16.47
C VAL A 267 -12.32 -2.42 -17.17
N ALA A 268 -12.74 -3.48 -16.49
CA ALA A 268 -13.72 -4.41 -17.03
C ALA A 268 -15.13 -4.09 -16.55
N PHE A 269 -16.06 -3.94 -17.50
CA PHE A 269 -17.49 -3.81 -17.28
C PHE A 269 -18.18 -5.07 -17.83
N GLY A 270 -18.43 -6.03 -16.96
CA GLY A 270 -18.93 -7.35 -17.33
C GLY A 270 -17.82 -8.27 -17.84
N THR A 271 -18.14 -9.09 -18.86
CA THR A 271 -17.17 -10.05 -19.42
C THR A 271 -16.07 -9.35 -20.22
N ALA A 272 -14.80 -9.62 -19.89
CA ALA A 272 -13.63 -9.08 -20.57
C ALA A 272 -12.51 -10.13 -20.68
N ASP A 273 -11.77 -10.08 -21.80
CA ASP A 273 -10.54 -10.83 -22.00
C ASP A 273 -9.38 -9.82 -22.10
N VAL A 274 -8.39 -9.92 -21.21
CA VAL A 274 -7.28 -8.96 -21.09
C VAL A 274 -5.96 -9.71 -20.97
N THR A 275 -4.97 -9.38 -21.79
CA THR A 275 -3.61 -9.91 -21.63
C THR A 275 -2.84 -9.05 -20.65
N LEU A 276 -2.34 -9.67 -19.57
CA LEU A 276 -1.55 -8.99 -18.55
C LEU A 276 -0.06 -8.96 -18.92
N ALA A 277 0.56 -7.81 -18.68
CA ALA A 277 1.99 -7.67 -18.48
C ALA A 277 2.32 -7.74 -16.98
N PRO A 278 3.57 -8.07 -16.60
CA PRO A 278 3.98 -8.06 -15.19
C PRO A 278 3.70 -6.72 -14.50
N SER A 279 3.19 -6.74 -13.27
CA SER A 279 2.79 -5.54 -12.51
C SER A 279 3.92 -4.53 -12.36
N LEU A 280 5.14 -4.99 -12.09
CA LEU A 280 6.35 -4.17 -11.99
C LEU A 280 7.06 -3.92 -13.33
N GLY A 281 6.55 -4.48 -14.43
CA GLY A 281 7.10 -4.30 -15.78
C GLY A 281 6.89 -2.87 -16.31
N ALA A 282 7.61 -2.46 -17.35
CA ALA A 282 7.61 -1.07 -17.83
C ALA A 282 6.41 -0.66 -18.70
N GLU A 283 5.79 -1.61 -19.39
CA GLU A 283 4.77 -1.34 -20.42
C GLU A 283 3.70 -2.44 -20.43
N GLY A 284 2.56 -2.16 -21.07
CA GLY A 284 1.44 -3.07 -21.26
C GLY A 284 0.38 -2.95 -20.17
N THR A 285 -0.66 -3.78 -20.24
CA THR A 285 -1.71 -3.77 -19.22
C THR A 285 -1.23 -4.47 -17.96
N ARG A 286 -0.97 -3.70 -16.89
CA ARG A 286 -0.35 -4.19 -15.66
C ARG A 286 -1.33 -4.38 -14.51
N LEU A 287 -2.52 -3.79 -14.66
CA LEU A 287 -3.61 -3.87 -13.70
C LEU A 287 -4.94 -3.98 -14.44
N VAL A 288 -5.80 -4.89 -14.00
CA VAL A 288 -7.22 -4.85 -14.34
C VAL A 288 -8.01 -4.52 -13.09
N VAL A 289 -8.93 -3.57 -13.17
CA VAL A 289 -9.90 -3.25 -12.12
C VAL A 289 -11.30 -3.59 -12.62
N PHE A 290 -12.12 -4.18 -11.77
CA PHE A 290 -13.53 -4.40 -12.08
C PHE A 290 -14.40 -4.25 -10.83
N GLU A 291 -15.65 -3.86 -11.05
CA GLU A 291 -16.67 -3.77 -10.02
C GLU A 291 -17.45 -5.09 -10.00
N GLY A 292 -17.42 -5.78 -8.87
CA GLY A 292 -18.18 -7.01 -8.64
C GLY A 292 -19.61 -6.73 -8.17
N HIS A 293 -20.20 -7.67 -7.44
CA HIS A 293 -21.53 -7.51 -6.85
C HIS A 293 -21.53 -6.40 -5.77
N ASP A 294 -22.65 -5.70 -5.59
CA ASP A 294 -22.85 -4.65 -4.57
C ASP A 294 -21.84 -3.48 -4.59
N GLY A 295 -21.14 -3.27 -5.70
CA GLY A 295 -20.19 -2.15 -5.86
C GLY A 295 -18.81 -2.39 -5.24
N GLU A 296 -18.49 -3.64 -4.91
CA GLU A 296 -17.15 -4.00 -4.45
C GLU A 296 -16.14 -3.92 -5.59
N LEU A 297 -14.95 -3.38 -5.31
CA LEU A 297 -13.88 -3.31 -6.30
C LEU A 297 -12.90 -4.48 -6.15
N TYR A 298 -12.44 -4.97 -7.28
CA TYR A 298 -11.44 -6.03 -7.38
C TYR A 298 -10.33 -5.63 -8.33
N SER A 299 -9.11 -6.05 -8.02
CA SER A 299 -7.94 -5.92 -8.89
C SER A 299 -7.37 -7.27 -9.29
N VAL A 300 -6.89 -7.36 -10.53
CA VAL A 300 -6.19 -8.53 -11.09
C VAL A 300 -4.86 -8.07 -11.67
N GLU A 301 -3.78 -8.76 -11.32
CA GLU A 301 -2.43 -8.42 -11.77
C GLU A 301 -1.55 -9.66 -11.92
N LEU A 302 -0.52 -9.55 -12.75
CA LEU A 302 0.47 -10.62 -12.96
C LEU A 302 1.72 -10.34 -12.15
N PHE A 303 2.02 -11.22 -11.20
CA PHE A 303 3.31 -11.25 -10.50
C PHE A 303 4.29 -12.06 -11.32
N ALA A 304 5.44 -11.47 -11.65
CA ALA A 304 6.52 -12.17 -12.32
C ALA A 304 7.61 -12.53 -11.31
N ASN A 305 8.04 -13.78 -11.29
CA ASN A 305 9.14 -14.26 -10.45
C ASN A 305 10.48 -13.76 -11.00
N VAL A 306 10.76 -12.47 -10.81
CA VAL A 306 11.98 -11.77 -11.19
C VAL A 306 12.12 -10.50 -10.32
N GLY A 307 13.35 -10.01 -10.16
CA GLY A 307 13.59 -8.71 -9.53
C GLY A 307 13.21 -8.69 -8.05
N LEU A 308 12.33 -7.76 -7.64
CA LEU A 308 11.85 -7.68 -6.27
C LEU A 308 11.01 -8.90 -5.86
N ASP A 309 10.42 -9.60 -6.84
CA ASP A 309 9.50 -10.72 -6.62
C ASP A 309 10.12 -12.08 -7.00
N ASP A 310 11.45 -12.18 -7.10
CA ASP A 310 12.14 -13.44 -7.40
C ASP A 310 12.14 -14.46 -6.25
N HIS A 311 11.62 -14.08 -5.08
CA HIS A 311 11.39 -14.97 -3.94
C HIS A 311 10.16 -15.86 -4.13
N LEU A 312 9.26 -15.49 -5.05
CA LEU A 312 8.09 -16.30 -5.38
C LEU A 312 8.55 -17.67 -5.92
N LEU A 313 7.69 -18.69 -5.86
CA LEU A 313 8.04 -20.00 -6.45
C LEU A 313 7.92 -19.99 -7.99
N GLN A 314 7.04 -19.15 -8.52
CA GLN A 314 6.73 -19.04 -9.95
C GLN A 314 5.93 -17.77 -10.22
N SER A 315 5.90 -17.31 -11.48
CA SER A 315 4.99 -16.25 -11.90
C SER A 315 3.53 -16.72 -11.88
N GLY A 316 2.61 -15.81 -11.63
CA GLY A 316 1.18 -16.10 -11.68
C GLY A 316 0.31 -14.88 -11.37
N VAL A 317 -1.01 -15.07 -11.52
CA VAL A 317 -1.97 -13.97 -11.38
C VAL A 317 -2.53 -13.91 -9.96
N GLY A 318 -2.43 -12.73 -9.34
CA GLY A 318 -3.12 -12.44 -8.08
C GLY A 318 -4.45 -11.74 -8.33
N VAL A 319 -5.42 -12.01 -7.46
CA VAL A 319 -6.71 -11.32 -7.43
C VAL A 319 -6.93 -10.78 -6.03
N HIS A 320 -7.25 -9.50 -5.93
CA HIS A 320 -7.45 -8.82 -4.65
C HIS A 320 -8.81 -8.12 -4.61
N ARG A 321 -9.46 -8.14 -3.45
CA ARG A 321 -10.63 -7.34 -3.11
C ARG A 321 -10.16 -6.03 -2.47
N ILE A 322 -10.68 -4.92 -2.94
CA ILE A 322 -10.36 -3.57 -2.44
C ILE A 322 -11.52 -3.11 -1.55
N GLU A 323 -11.27 -2.96 -0.27
CA GLU A 323 -12.25 -2.44 0.68
C GLU A 323 -12.20 -0.91 0.71
N ILE A 324 -13.35 -0.29 0.43
CA ILE A 324 -13.51 1.17 0.46
C ILE A 324 -14.56 1.54 1.50
N VAL A 325 -14.16 2.31 2.51
CA VAL A 325 -15.04 2.83 3.56
C VAL A 325 -15.00 4.35 3.53
N ASN A 326 -16.17 4.98 3.42
CA ASN A 326 -16.31 6.44 3.32
C ASN A 326 -15.42 7.06 2.20
N GLY A 327 -15.29 6.35 1.08
CA GLY A 327 -14.50 6.78 -0.07
C GLY A 327 -12.99 6.61 0.07
N SER A 328 -12.49 6.06 1.18
CA SER A 328 -11.07 5.75 1.38
C SER A 328 -10.82 4.25 1.31
N ILE A 329 -9.71 3.85 0.69
CA ILE A 329 -9.28 2.44 0.73
C ILE A 329 -8.81 2.16 2.15
N THR A 330 -9.37 1.13 2.78
CA THR A 330 -9.03 0.72 4.15
C THR A 330 -8.24 -0.58 4.19
N ARG A 331 -8.41 -1.45 3.19
CA ARG A 331 -7.78 -2.76 3.14
C ARG A 331 -7.76 -3.31 1.72
N ILE A 332 -6.76 -4.13 1.39
CA ILE A 332 -6.69 -4.87 0.14
C ILE A 332 -6.44 -6.35 0.48
N GLU A 333 -7.37 -7.23 0.13
CA GLU A 333 -7.35 -8.63 0.57
C GLU A 333 -7.20 -9.59 -0.61
N PRO A 334 -6.25 -10.54 -0.58
CA PRO A 334 -6.21 -11.62 -1.56
C PRO A 334 -7.53 -12.39 -1.59
N VAL A 335 -8.08 -12.62 -2.78
CA VAL A 335 -9.28 -13.47 -2.96
C VAL A 335 -8.92 -14.95 -2.91
N LEU A 336 -7.65 -15.29 -3.17
CA LEU A 336 -7.13 -16.64 -3.13
C LEU A 336 -6.11 -16.86 -2.02
N GLY A 337 -6.28 -18.00 -1.33
CA GLY A 337 -5.23 -18.71 -0.62
C GLY A 337 -4.87 -18.19 0.77
N ASP A 338 -4.81 -19.13 1.70
CA ASP A 338 -4.10 -18.97 2.98
C ASP A 338 -2.55 -19.07 2.77
N PRO A 339 -1.74 -18.61 3.75
CA PRO A 339 -0.32 -18.23 3.66
C PRO A 339 0.68 -19.34 3.23
N PRO A 340 1.96 -19.01 2.90
CA PRO A 340 2.61 -17.69 3.04
C PRO A 340 2.78 -16.90 1.72
N GLU A 341 2.52 -17.50 0.56
CA GLU A 341 2.85 -16.87 -0.72
C GLU A 341 1.69 -16.10 -1.36
N GLY A 342 0.46 -16.20 -0.84
CA GLY A 342 -0.75 -15.75 -1.55
C GLY A 342 -0.95 -16.57 -2.83
N ALA A 343 -1.94 -17.45 -2.88
CA ALA A 343 -2.01 -18.44 -3.97
C ALA A 343 -2.18 -17.75 -5.34
N LEU A 344 -1.11 -17.75 -6.14
CA LEU A 344 -1.12 -17.23 -7.50
C LEU A 344 -1.83 -18.20 -8.45
N MET A 345 -2.69 -17.66 -9.31
CA MET A 345 -3.36 -18.41 -10.36
C MET A 345 -2.41 -18.69 -11.53
N LEU A 346 -2.30 -19.97 -11.90
CA LEU A 346 -1.58 -20.42 -13.09
C LEU A 346 -2.49 -20.49 -14.32
N PRO A 347 -1.94 -20.53 -15.55
CA PRO A 347 -2.72 -20.82 -16.75
C PRO A 347 -3.56 -22.09 -16.58
N GLY A 348 -4.85 -21.98 -16.92
CA GLY A 348 -5.86 -23.01 -16.71
C GLY A 348 -6.62 -22.91 -15.37
N ALA A 349 -6.17 -22.08 -14.42
CA ALA A 349 -6.88 -21.87 -13.17
C ALA A 349 -8.11 -20.97 -13.37
N GLN A 350 -9.19 -21.28 -12.65
CA GLN A 350 -10.39 -20.46 -12.54
C GLN A 350 -10.76 -20.30 -11.07
N ILE A 351 -11.19 -19.10 -10.70
CA ILE A 351 -11.80 -18.81 -9.41
C ILE A 351 -13.15 -18.14 -9.56
N TRP A 352 -13.98 -18.36 -8.57
CA TRP A 352 -15.25 -17.67 -8.39
C TRP A 352 -15.06 -16.63 -7.29
N ILE A 353 -15.25 -15.36 -7.65
CA ILE A 353 -15.18 -14.24 -6.72
C ILE A 353 -16.49 -14.15 -5.93
N THR A 354 -17.60 -14.31 -6.65
CA THR A 354 -18.95 -14.47 -6.12
C THR A 354 -19.66 -15.57 -6.92
N ASN A 355 -20.95 -15.82 -6.66
CA ASN A 355 -21.74 -16.70 -7.53
C ASN A 355 -21.98 -16.11 -8.94
N GLU A 356 -21.59 -14.87 -9.16
CA GLU A 356 -21.87 -14.08 -10.36
C GLU A 356 -20.61 -13.70 -11.14
N TRP A 357 -19.44 -13.76 -10.51
CA TRP A 357 -18.18 -13.34 -11.12
C TRP A 357 -17.13 -14.42 -11.04
N SER A 358 -16.48 -14.69 -12.18
CA SER A 358 -15.33 -15.58 -12.24
C SER A 358 -14.13 -14.95 -12.95
N VAL A 359 -12.93 -15.34 -12.51
CA VAL A 359 -11.67 -14.99 -13.16
C VAL A 359 -10.99 -16.27 -13.59
N THR A 360 -10.63 -16.36 -14.87
CA THR A 360 -9.90 -17.49 -15.45
C THR A 360 -8.58 -17.00 -16.03
N VAL A 361 -7.48 -17.68 -15.71
CA VAL A 361 -6.18 -17.43 -16.35
C VAL A 361 -6.02 -18.41 -17.51
N ARG A 362 -5.68 -17.88 -18.68
CA ARG A 362 -5.40 -18.64 -19.91
C ARG A 362 -3.91 -18.58 -20.22
N ASP A 363 -3.53 -19.25 -21.31
CA ASP A 363 -2.18 -19.16 -21.86
C ASP A 363 -1.80 -17.70 -22.16
N ASP A 364 -0.49 -17.44 -22.19
CA ASP A 364 0.09 -16.10 -22.41
C ASP A 364 -0.42 -15.03 -21.42
N TRP A 365 -0.78 -15.46 -20.20
CA TRP A 365 -1.29 -14.59 -19.12
C TRP A 365 -2.51 -13.75 -19.51
N GLN A 366 -3.34 -14.26 -20.43
CA GLN A 366 -4.65 -13.68 -20.67
C GLN A 366 -5.58 -14.03 -19.51
N VAL A 367 -6.14 -13.02 -18.86
CA VAL A 367 -7.21 -13.18 -17.89
C VAL A 367 -8.56 -12.96 -18.56
N ARG A 368 -9.49 -13.86 -18.28
CA ARG A 368 -10.90 -13.70 -18.60
C ARG A 368 -11.67 -13.43 -17.33
N ILE A 369 -12.27 -12.26 -17.27
CA ILE A 369 -13.24 -11.88 -16.24
C ILE A 369 -14.62 -12.15 -16.85
N VAL A 370 -15.49 -12.85 -16.13
CA VAL A 370 -16.85 -13.17 -16.59
C VAL A 370 -17.84 -12.66 -15.57
N ASP A 371 -18.80 -11.88 -16.05
CA ASP A 371 -20.04 -11.57 -15.35
C ASP A 371 -21.11 -12.56 -15.82
N GLU A 372 -21.35 -13.55 -14.99
CA GLU A 372 -22.24 -14.69 -15.24
C GLU A 372 -23.71 -14.27 -15.24
N THR A 373 -24.04 -13.07 -14.75
CA THR A 373 -25.39 -12.50 -14.87
C THR A 373 -25.72 -12.03 -16.29
N THR A 374 -24.69 -11.81 -17.11
CA THR A 374 -24.83 -11.33 -18.50
C THR A 374 -24.80 -12.43 -19.55
N LEU A 375 -24.55 -13.68 -19.15
CA LEU A 375 -24.57 -14.81 -20.06
C LEU A 375 -26.02 -15.22 -20.40
N PRO A 376 -26.33 -15.50 -21.68
CA PRO A 376 -27.64 -16.04 -22.05
C PRO A 376 -27.84 -17.42 -21.43
N ILE A 377 -28.95 -17.59 -20.71
CA ILE A 377 -29.42 -18.85 -20.09
C ILE A 377 -29.61 -19.93 -21.15
#